data_AF-A0A7J4KL92-F1
#
_entry.id   AF-A0A7J4KL92-F1
#
_cell.length_a   1.000
_cell.length_b   1.000
_cell.length_c   1.000
_cell.angle_alpha   90.00
_cell.angle_beta   90.00
_cell.angle_gamma   90.00
#
_symmetry.space_group_name_H-M   'P 1'
#
loop_
_entity.id
_entity.type
_entity.pdbx_description
1 polymer ?
#
loop_
_entity_poly.entity_id
_entity_poly.type
_entity_poly.pdbx_seq_one_letter_code
_entity_poly.pdbx_strand_id
1 'polypeptide(L)'
;MLKRKNPYLYRAKNLVTAGELVSSLLEAKLSSSEEEIFGEFLEHLAIFVAEKVHRATKSSAAGIDFEYQTGKTRYLVSVKSGLNWGNSSQWGKLEDNFKTAMKRVKQNRQIGDVRCIL
;
A
#
# COMPACT_ATOMS: atom_id res chain seq x y z
N MET A 1 18.16 17.76 -2.10
CA MET A 1 17.83 16.88 -3.25
C MET A 1 19.01 16.64 -4.18
N LEU A 2 19.66 17.68 -4.73
CA LEU A 2 20.77 17.53 -5.69
C LEU A 2 21.98 16.72 -5.21
N LYS A 3 22.43 16.91 -3.96
CA LYS A 3 23.57 16.17 -3.38
C LYS A 3 23.36 14.65 -3.24
N ARG A 4 22.11 14.16 -3.37
CA ARG A 4 21.76 12.74 -3.17
C ARG A 4 21.64 11.94 -4.48
N LYS A 5 21.76 12.58 -5.64
CA LYS A 5 21.54 11.96 -6.96
C LYS A 5 22.85 11.94 -7.74
N ASN A 6 23.06 10.88 -8.51
CA ASN A 6 24.25 10.73 -9.35
C ASN A 6 24.22 11.75 -10.51
N PRO A 7 25.24 12.62 -10.65
CA PRO A 7 25.31 13.63 -11.72
C PRO A 7 25.18 13.05 -13.14
N TYR A 8 25.59 11.80 -13.35
CA TYR A 8 25.49 11.12 -14.65
C TYR A 8 24.05 10.92 -15.11
N LEU A 9 23.08 10.82 -14.19
CA LEU A 9 21.66 10.68 -14.55
C LEU A 9 21.11 11.94 -15.24
N TYR A 10 21.66 13.12 -14.96
CA TYR A 10 21.25 14.36 -15.61
C TYR A 10 21.85 14.48 -17.02
N ARG A 11 23.09 14.02 -17.21
CA ARG A 11 23.70 13.93 -18.54
C ARG A 11 22.97 12.94 -19.44
N ALA A 12 22.56 11.79 -18.91
CA ALA A 12 21.79 10.79 -19.67
C ALA A 12 20.41 11.31 -20.12
N LYS A 13 19.81 12.23 -19.35
CA LYS A 13 18.55 12.90 -19.70
C LYS A 13 18.73 14.14 -20.59
N ASN A 14 19.96 14.44 -21.03
CA ASN A 14 20.31 15.63 -21.82
C ASN A 14 19.79 16.93 -21.21
N LEU A 15 19.88 17.08 -19.88
CA LEU A 15 19.53 18.32 -19.18
C LEU A 15 20.73 19.28 -19.30
N VAL A 16 20.62 20.29 -20.15
CA VAL A 16 21.72 21.18 -20.53
C VAL A 16 21.61 22.52 -19.82
N THR A 17 20.41 22.93 -19.41
CA THR A 17 20.18 24.19 -18.70
C THR A 17 19.86 23.99 -17.21
N ALA A 18 20.17 24.99 -16.40
CA ALA A 18 19.80 25.00 -14.98
C ALA A 18 18.27 24.98 -14.79
N GLY A 19 17.52 25.61 -15.69
CA GLY A 19 16.05 25.62 -15.69
C GLY A 19 15.48 24.21 -15.90
N GLU A 20 15.95 23.49 -16.92
CA GLU A 20 15.55 22.09 -17.18
C GLU A 20 15.84 21.18 -15.98
N LEU A 21 17.00 21.36 -15.34
CA LEU A 21 17.37 20.61 -14.14
C LEU A 21 16.40 20.88 -12.97
N VAL A 22 16.07 22.15 -12.72
CA VAL A 22 15.16 22.53 -11.64
C VAL A 22 13.75 22.02 -11.91
N SER A 23 13.22 22.19 -13.13
CA SER A 23 11.90 21.69 -13.52
C SER A 23 11.81 20.17 -13.42
N SER A 24 12.81 19.44 -13.94
CA SER A 24 12.89 17.98 -13.84
C SER A 24 12.86 17.48 -12.40
N LEU A 25 13.50 18.19 -11.47
CA LEU A 25 13.53 17.83 -10.05
C LEU A 25 12.18 18.12 -9.37
N LEU A 26 11.55 19.24 -9.72
CA LEU A 26 10.24 19.63 -9.20
C LEU A 26 9.15 18.67 -9.67
N GLU A 27 9.08 18.34 -10.95
CA GLU A 27 8.12 17.38 -11.50
C GLU A 27 8.28 15.99 -10.86
N ALA A 28 9.52 15.50 -10.75
CA ALA A 28 9.78 14.22 -10.10
C ALA A 28 9.38 14.24 -8.61
N LYS A 29 9.56 15.38 -7.92
CA LYS A 29 9.15 15.54 -6.53
C LYS A 29 7.63 15.57 -6.39
N LEU A 30 6.94 16.35 -7.24
CA LEU A 30 5.49 16.43 -7.28
C LEU A 30 4.88 15.05 -7.55
N SER A 31 5.36 14.36 -8.58
CA SER A 31 4.91 12.99 -8.89
C SER A 31 5.12 12.02 -7.73
N SER A 32 6.28 12.06 -7.05
CA SER A 32 6.52 11.19 -5.89
C SER A 32 5.65 11.54 -4.67
N SER A 33 5.29 12.82 -4.51
CA SER A 33 4.46 13.28 -3.40
C SER A 33 2.99 13.05 -3.67
N GLU A 34 2.55 13.13 -4.92
CA GLU A 34 1.21 12.75 -5.35
C GLU A 34 0.94 11.27 -5.08
N GLU A 35 1.90 10.39 -5.37
CA GLU A 35 1.74 8.95 -5.13
C GLU A 35 1.44 8.61 -3.66
N GLU A 36 2.12 9.28 -2.72
CA GLU A 36 1.88 9.11 -1.28
C GLU A 36 0.48 9.61 -0.88
N ILE A 37 0.10 10.81 -1.34
CA ILE A 37 -1.21 11.43 -1.03
C ILE A 37 -2.35 10.59 -1.62
N PHE A 38 -2.22 10.15 -2.88
CA PHE A 38 -3.23 9.32 -3.53
C PHE A 38 -3.30 7.93 -2.89
N GLY A 39 -2.17 7.35 -2.49
CA GLY A 39 -2.13 6.08 -1.77
C GLY A 39 -2.95 6.14 -0.47
N GLU A 40 -2.69 7.14 0.36
CA GLU A 40 -3.42 7.35 1.63
C GLU A 40 -4.91 7.60 1.39
N PHE A 41 -5.24 8.44 0.40
CA PHE A 41 -6.63 8.72 0.05
C PHE A 41 -7.38 7.46 -0.39
N LEU A 42 -6.79 6.64 -1.26
CA LEU A 42 -7.41 5.41 -1.75
C LEU A 42 -7.59 4.37 -0.64
N GLU A 43 -6.63 4.27 0.29
CA GLU A 43 -6.78 3.41 1.47
C GLU A 43 -7.98 3.85 2.33
N HIS A 44 -8.06 5.14 2.66
CA HIS A 44 -9.18 5.68 3.44
C HIS A 44 -10.53 5.50 2.73
N LEU A 45 -10.58 5.72 1.41
CA LEU A 45 -11.78 5.51 0.62
C LEU A 45 -12.21 4.04 0.63
N ALA A 46 -11.27 3.11 0.46
CA ALA A 46 -11.55 1.68 0.49
C ALA A 46 -12.11 1.24 1.85
N ILE A 47 -11.50 1.69 2.95
CA ILE A 47 -12.01 1.43 4.30
C ILE A 47 -13.42 2.00 4.47
N PHE A 48 -13.64 3.26 4.09
CA PHE A 48 -14.94 3.91 4.20
C PHE A 48 -16.05 3.13 3.45
N VAL A 49 -15.78 2.72 2.21
CA VAL A 49 -16.75 1.93 1.43
C VAL A 49 -16.98 0.57 2.08
N ALA A 50 -15.93 -0.11 2.52
CA ALA A 50 -16.03 -1.41 3.18
C ALA A 50 -16.82 -1.34 4.51
N GLU A 51 -16.66 -0.26 5.27
CA GLU A 51 -17.47 0.01 6.48
C GLU A 51 -18.96 0.14 6.12
N LYS A 52 -19.29 0.87 5.05
CA LYS A 52 -20.68 1.07 4.63
C LYS A 52 -21.34 -0.19 4.06
N VAL A 53 -20.61 -0.99 3.30
CA VAL A 53 -21.19 -2.15 2.58
C VAL A 53 -21.08 -3.44 3.39
N HIS A 54 -19.95 -3.66 4.06
CA HIS A 54 -19.63 -4.92 4.74
C HIS A 54 -19.54 -4.82 6.26
N ARG A 55 -19.79 -3.62 6.84
CA ARG A 55 -19.55 -3.36 8.27
C ARG A 55 -18.13 -3.75 8.66
N ALA A 56 -17.18 -3.45 7.75
CA ALA A 56 -15.78 -3.70 7.99
C ALA A 56 -15.29 -2.93 9.23
N THR A 57 -14.21 -3.43 9.83
CA THR A 57 -13.53 -2.80 10.96
C THR A 57 -12.06 -2.70 10.63
N LYS A 58 -11.44 -1.55 10.95
CA LYS A 58 -9.99 -1.39 10.84
C LYS A 58 -9.27 -2.51 11.59
N SER A 59 -8.29 -3.14 10.96
CA SER A 59 -7.59 -4.27 11.57
C SER A 59 -6.61 -3.81 12.63
N SER A 60 -6.38 -4.67 13.63
CA SER A 60 -5.28 -4.52 14.59
C SER A 60 -4.04 -5.33 14.19
N ALA A 61 -4.12 -6.13 13.12
CA ALA A 61 -3.02 -6.92 12.64
C ALA A 61 -2.10 -6.08 11.76
N ALA A 62 -0.79 -6.20 11.97
CA ALA A 62 0.20 -5.47 11.19
C ALA A 62 0.07 -5.77 9.69
N GLY A 63 0.06 -4.73 8.87
CA GLY A 63 -0.03 -4.86 7.40
C GLY A 63 -1.40 -5.28 6.87
N ILE A 64 -2.43 -5.34 7.72
CA ILE A 64 -3.82 -5.52 7.31
C ILE A 64 -4.54 -4.20 7.57
N ASP A 65 -5.29 -3.71 6.59
CA ASP A 65 -5.90 -2.39 6.68
C ASP A 65 -7.30 -2.50 7.31
N PHE A 66 -8.09 -3.48 6.87
CA PHE A 66 -9.39 -3.76 7.47
C PHE A 66 -9.79 -5.24 7.37
N GLU A 67 -10.79 -5.60 8.17
CA GLU A 67 -11.37 -6.93 8.19
C GLU A 67 -12.88 -6.85 8.15
N TYR A 68 -13.53 -7.84 7.54
CA TYR A 68 -14.98 -8.01 7.61
C TYR A 68 -15.34 -9.47 7.57
N GLN A 69 -16.58 -9.79 7.94
CA GLN A 69 -17.08 -11.16 7.99
C GLN A 69 -18.36 -11.30 7.19
N THR A 70 -18.39 -12.33 6.34
CA THR A 70 -19.59 -12.74 5.60
C THR A 70 -19.87 -14.19 5.94
N GLY A 71 -20.97 -14.46 6.66
CA GLY A 71 -21.27 -15.78 7.17
C GLY A 71 -20.17 -16.30 8.11
N LYS A 72 -19.56 -17.44 7.78
CA LYS A 72 -18.45 -18.05 8.52
C LYS A 72 -17.06 -17.75 7.94
N THR A 73 -16.97 -16.89 6.92
CA THR A 73 -15.70 -16.51 6.29
C THR A 73 -15.26 -15.15 6.79
N ARG A 74 -14.04 -15.07 7.33
CA ARG A 74 -13.37 -13.82 7.69
C ARG A 74 -12.47 -13.37 6.54
N TYR A 75 -12.60 -12.12 6.13
CA TYR A 75 -11.76 -11.51 5.12
C TYR A 75 -10.76 -10.58 5.78
N LEU A 76 -9.49 -10.77 5.46
CA LEU A 76 -8.37 -9.91 5.84
C LEU A 76 -7.93 -9.16 4.59
N VAL A 77 -8.04 -7.84 4.60
CA VAL A 77 -7.77 -7.03 3.41
C VAL A 77 -6.62 -6.08 3.69
N SER A 78 -5.64 -6.07 2.79
CA SER A 78 -4.71 -4.95 2.68
C SER A 78 -4.92 -4.25 1.35
N VAL A 79 -4.97 -2.92 1.34
CA VAL A 79 -5.17 -2.09 0.17
C VAL A 79 -3.80 -1.61 -0.32
N LYS A 80 -3.59 -1.66 -1.63
CA LYS A 80 -2.40 -1.11 -2.30
C LYS A 80 -2.81 -0.30 -3.53
N SER A 81 -2.03 0.73 -3.85
CA SER A 81 -2.30 1.65 -4.96
C SER A 81 -2.13 1.01 -6.35
N GLY A 82 -1.48 -0.15 -6.46
CA GLY A 82 -1.33 -0.88 -7.73
C GLY A 82 -0.51 -2.16 -7.61
N LEU A 83 -0.36 -2.91 -8.70
CA LEU A 83 0.32 -4.21 -8.71
C LEU A 83 1.83 -4.13 -8.42
N ASN A 84 2.47 -3.00 -8.69
CA ASN A 84 3.91 -2.79 -8.47
C ASN A 84 4.19 -1.98 -7.18
N TRP A 85 3.38 -2.15 -6.14
CA TRP A 85 3.44 -1.37 -4.89
C TRP A 85 4.67 -1.64 -4.01
N GLY A 86 5.42 -2.71 -4.28
CA GLY A 86 6.53 -3.09 -3.42
C GLY A 86 7.53 -4.02 -4.09
N ASN A 87 8.74 -4.06 -3.51
CA ASN A 87 9.78 -5.01 -3.87
C ASN A 87 9.54 -6.38 -3.21
N SER A 88 10.35 -7.38 -3.58
CA SER A 88 10.22 -8.77 -3.08
C SER A 88 10.19 -8.89 -1.54
N SER A 89 10.95 -8.06 -0.82
CA SER A 89 10.95 -8.07 0.65
C SER A 89 9.65 -7.54 1.25
N GLN A 90 9.03 -6.55 0.61
CA GLN A 90 7.73 -6.01 1.04
C GLN A 90 6.61 -7.01 0.80
N TRP A 91 6.63 -7.70 -0.36
CA TRP A 91 5.72 -8.80 -0.65
C TRP A 91 5.82 -9.93 0.37
N GLY A 92 7.04 -10.41 0.65
CA GLY A 92 7.27 -11.46 1.65
C GLY A 92 6.80 -11.06 3.05
N LYS A 93 7.08 -9.82 3.47
CA LYS A 93 6.62 -9.30 4.76
C LYS A 93 5.09 -9.25 4.86
N LEU A 94 4.41 -8.87 3.79
CA LEU A 94 2.95 -8.85 3.77
C LEU A 94 2.35 -10.27 3.81
N GLU A 95 2.97 -11.22 3.10
CA GLU A 95 2.58 -12.62 3.16
C GLU A 95 2.70 -13.18 4.60
N ASP A 96 3.80 -12.86 5.30
CA ASP A 96 4.01 -13.27 6.69
C ASP A 96 3.01 -12.61 7.65
N ASN A 97 2.68 -11.35 7.42
CA ASN A 97 1.63 -10.64 8.15
C ASN A 97 0.27 -11.32 7.97
N PHE A 98 -0.12 -11.66 6.73
CA PHE A 98 -1.35 -12.41 6.46
C PHE A 98 -1.38 -13.77 7.15
N LYS A 99 -0.27 -14.53 7.09
CA LYS A 99 -0.16 -15.83 7.78
C LYS A 99 -0.35 -15.68 9.29
N THR A 100 0.25 -14.65 9.89
CA THR A 100 0.15 -14.37 11.33
C THR A 100 -1.26 -13.97 11.72
N ALA A 101 -1.89 -13.06 10.98
CA ALA A 101 -3.27 -12.64 11.20
C ALA A 101 -4.24 -13.81 11.07
N MET A 102 -4.06 -14.65 10.04
CA MET A 102 -4.88 -15.85 9.83
C MET A 102 -4.82 -16.82 11.01
N LYS A 103 -3.62 -17.07 11.56
CA LYS A 103 -3.45 -17.93 12.75
C LYS A 103 -4.24 -17.40 13.95
N ARG A 104 -4.19 -16.09 14.20
CA ARG A 104 -4.93 -15.44 15.29
C ARG A 104 -6.44 -15.55 15.09
N VAL A 105 -6.92 -15.28 13.87
CA VAL A 105 -8.34 -15.35 13.53
C VAL A 105 -8.90 -16.77 13.70
N LYS A 106 -8.15 -17.80 13.28
CA LYS A 106 -8.57 -19.20 13.39
C LYS A 106 -8.70 -19.72 14.83
N GLN A 107 -8.18 -19.01 15.83
CA GLN A 107 -8.43 -19.35 17.24
C GLN A 107 -9.90 -19.12 17.64
N ASN A 108 -10.64 -18.30 16.88
CA ASN A 108 -12.06 -18.09 17.11
C ASN A 108 -12.88 -19.22 16.46
N ARG A 109 -13.53 -20.04 17.28
CA ARG A 109 -14.36 -21.19 16.86
C ARG A 109 -15.55 -20.83 15.96
N GLN A 110 -15.98 -19.57 15.91
CA GLN A 110 -17.08 -19.12 15.06
C GLN A 110 -16.69 -18.95 13.59
N ILE A 111 -15.38 -18.96 13.30
CA ILE A 111 -14.85 -18.72 11.95
C ILE A 111 -14.53 -20.07 11.30
N GLY A 112 -15.16 -20.34 10.15
CA GLY A 112 -14.96 -21.57 9.38
C GLY A 112 -13.91 -21.43 8.27
N ASP A 113 -13.75 -20.23 7.70
CA ASP A 113 -12.78 -19.95 6.64
C ASP A 113 -12.15 -18.57 6.82
N VAL A 114 -10.92 -18.39 6.32
CA VAL A 114 -10.21 -17.11 6.35
C VAL A 114 -9.61 -16.84 4.97
N ARG A 115 -9.95 -15.71 4.37
CA ARG A 115 -9.46 -15.28 3.07
C ARG A 115 -8.66 -14.00 3.17
N CYS A 116 -7.47 -14.00 2.56
CA CYS A 116 -6.60 -12.84 2.48
C CYS A 116 -6.76 -12.19 1.11
N ILE A 117 -6.96 -10.88 1.07
CA ILE A 117 -7.13 -10.10 -0.15
C ILE A 117 -6.10 -8.95 -0.13
N LEU A 118 -5.46 -8.75 -1.28
CA LEU A 118 -4.60 -7.63 -1.58
C LEU A 118 -5.26 -6.71 -2.62
#